data_AF-A0A4V6RJ22-F1
#
_entry.id   AF-A0A4V6RJ22-F1
#
_cell.length_a   1.000
_cell.length_b   1.000
_cell.length_c   1.000
_cell.angle_alpha   90.00
_cell.angle_beta   90.00
_cell.angle_gamma   90.00
#
_symmetry.space_group_name_H-M   'P 1'
#
loop_
_entity.id
_entity.type
_entity.pdbx_description
1 polymer ?
#
loop_
_entity_poly.entity_id
_entity_poly.type
_entity_poly.pdbx_seq_one_letter_code
_entity_poly.pdbx_strand_id
1 'polypeptide(L)'
;TEKAGFDLLPAAGWLLLRIKRHGTVEPARLAEVAPVPLQVINEAARQLEGRGLVRRVGVQMVLTEPGAEAVVKLAQAREDSLAELLGDWWGPDRPTDLVALVSELTAETSGSSKERPHSPEPKRDHAARHPRRAE
;
A
#
# COMPACT_ATOMS: atom_id res chain seq x y z
N THR A 1 -2.77 -8.36 -2.56
CA THR A 1 -4.11 -7.90 -2.95
C THR A 1 -4.86 -9.03 -3.64
N GLU A 2 -4.20 -9.81 -4.51
CA GLU A 2 -4.79 -10.97 -5.20
C GLU A 2 -5.41 -12.01 -4.27
N LYS A 3 -4.77 -12.35 -3.14
CA LYS A 3 -5.36 -13.26 -2.12
C LYS A 3 -6.70 -12.77 -1.55
N ALA A 4 -6.98 -11.47 -1.58
CA ALA A 4 -8.26 -10.89 -1.17
C ALA A 4 -9.28 -10.81 -2.33
N GLY A 5 -8.96 -11.39 -3.50
CA GLY A 5 -9.78 -11.29 -4.72
C GLY A 5 -9.64 -9.96 -5.45
N PHE A 6 -8.64 -9.14 -5.11
CA PHE A 6 -8.43 -7.82 -5.68
C PHE A 6 -7.16 -7.76 -6.53
N ASP A 7 -7.31 -7.48 -7.82
CA ASP A 7 -6.20 -7.06 -8.67
C ASP A 7 -5.92 -5.57 -8.46
N LEU A 8 -5.34 -5.22 -7.31
CA LEU A 8 -4.97 -3.85 -6.96
C LEU A 8 -3.45 -3.70 -6.93
N LEU A 9 -2.98 -2.53 -7.37
CA LEU A 9 -1.59 -2.14 -7.19
C LEU A 9 -1.23 -2.24 -5.70
N PRO A 10 0.01 -2.62 -5.34
CA PRO A 10 0.42 -2.68 -3.94
C PRO A 10 0.19 -1.35 -3.20
N ALA A 11 0.49 -0.23 -3.87
CA ALA A 11 0.25 1.13 -3.35
C ALA A 11 -1.24 1.46 -3.16
N ALA A 12 -2.15 0.87 -3.95
CA ALA A 12 -3.59 1.06 -3.81
C ALA A 12 -4.15 0.34 -2.57
N GLY A 13 -3.71 -0.91 -2.33
CA GLY A 13 -4.05 -1.62 -1.10
C GLY A 13 -3.52 -0.89 0.14
N TRP A 14 -2.29 -0.39 0.08
CA TRP A 14 -1.70 0.43 1.14
C TRP A 14 -2.49 1.73 1.40
N LEU A 15 -2.86 2.45 0.33
CA LEU A 15 -3.60 3.71 0.44
C LEU A 15 -4.99 3.51 1.07
N LEU A 16 -5.70 2.44 0.71
CA LEU A 16 -6.99 2.08 1.33
C LEU A 16 -6.86 1.86 2.85
N LEU A 17 -5.83 1.12 3.29
CA LEU A 17 -5.54 0.91 4.72
C LEU A 17 -5.22 2.23 5.43
N ARG A 18 -4.51 3.13 4.75
CA ARG A 18 -4.18 4.46 5.29
C ARG A 18 -5.43 5.32 5.48
N ILE A 19 -6.35 5.32 4.52
CA ILE A 19 -7.64 6.02 4.63
C ILE A 19 -8.48 5.40 5.76
N LYS A 20 -8.52 4.06 5.91
CA LYS A 20 -9.19 3.43 7.06
C LYS A 20 -8.61 3.90 8.40
N ARG A 21 -7.27 3.98 8.53
CA ARG A 21 -6.60 4.39 9.79
C ARG A 21 -6.88 5.85 10.16
N HIS A 22 -6.90 6.75 9.18
CA HIS A 22 -6.97 8.20 9.42
C HIS A 22 -8.33 8.83 9.07
N GLY A 23 -9.28 8.04 8.60
CA GLY A 23 -10.59 8.48 8.07
C GLY A 23 -10.49 9.11 6.68
N THR A 24 -9.54 10.02 6.48
CA THR A 24 -9.31 10.71 5.21
C THR A 24 -7.80 10.84 4.95
N VAL A 25 -7.43 10.97 3.68
CA VAL A 25 -6.03 11.22 3.28
C VAL A 25 -5.98 12.26 2.16
N GLU A 26 -5.02 13.16 2.23
CA GLU A 26 -4.64 14.05 1.14
C GLU A 26 -3.36 13.51 0.47
N PRO A 27 -3.38 13.15 -0.84
CA PRO A 27 -2.23 12.54 -1.52
C PRO A 27 -0.93 13.33 -1.45
N ALA A 28 -0.99 14.66 -1.64
CA ALA A 28 0.17 15.53 -1.60
C ALA A 28 0.82 15.55 -0.21
N ARG A 29 0.01 15.82 0.82
CA ARG A 29 0.45 15.81 2.21
C ARG A 29 0.96 14.44 2.67
N LEU A 30 0.34 13.36 2.19
CA LEU A 30 0.80 12.01 2.47
C LEU A 30 2.21 11.76 1.91
N ALA A 31 2.52 12.25 0.71
CA ALA A 31 3.83 12.10 0.09
C ALA A 31 4.95 12.84 0.82
N GLU A 32 4.63 13.87 1.61
CA GLU A 32 5.60 14.61 2.43
C GLU A 32 6.04 13.80 3.66
N VAL A 33 5.14 12.99 4.22
CA VAL A 33 5.36 12.26 5.47
C VAL A 33 5.61 10.77 5.28
N ALA A 34 5.22 10.22 4.13
CA ALA A 34 5.39 8.82 3.80
C ALA A 34 6.58 8.63 2.84
N PRO A 35 7.33 7.52 2.95
CA PRO A 35 8.45 7.19 2.09
C PRO A 35 8.00 6.67 0.70
N VAL A 36 6.87 7.14 0.19
CA VAL A 36 6.26 6.72 -1.08
C VAL A 36 6.19 7.93 -2.02
N PRO A 37 6.79 7.86 -3.23
CA PRO A 37 6.75 8.99 -4.16
C PRO A 37 5.32 9.40 -4.52
N LEU A 38 5.09 10.71 -4.67
CA LEU A 38 3.78 11.26 -5.01
C LEU A 38 3.18 10.64 -6.29
N GLN A 39 4.02 10.34 -7.29
CA GLN A 39 3.59 9.69 -8.53
C GLN A 39 2.95 8.30 -8.27
N VAL A 40 3.54 7.50 -7.37
CA VAL A 40 3.02 6.18 -6.99
C VAL A 40 1.70 6.32 -6.21
N ILE A 41 1.61 7.32 -5.32
CA ILE A 41 0.37 7.63 -4.59
C ILE A 41 -0.73 8.06 -5.56
N ASN A 42 -0.41 8.88 -6.55
CA ASN A 42 -1.38 9.36 -7.53
C ASN A 42 -1.89 8.24 -8.45
N GLU A 43 -1.04 7.31 -8.86
CA GLU A 43 -1.47 6.15 -9.66
C GLU A 43 -2.39 5.23 -8.86
N ALA A 44 -2.03 4.97 -7.60
CA ALA A 44 -2.89 4.25 -6.66
C ALA A 44 -4.23 4.96 -6.47
N ALA A 45 -4.22 6.27 -6.24
CA ALA A 45 -5.43 7.07 -6.09
C ALA A 45 -6.35 6.96 -7.32
N ARG A 46 -5.77 7.07 -8.52
CA ARG A 46 -6.51 6.96 -9.79
C ARG A 46 -7.14 5.57 -9.95
N GLN A 47 -6.43 4.50 -9.60
CA GLN A 47 -6.98 3.14 -9.64
C GLN A 47 -8.16 2.98 -8.67
N LEU A 48 -8.04 3.49 -7.44
CA LEU A 48 -9.10 3.38 -6.44
C LEU A 48 -10.35 4.18 -6.81
N GLU A 49 -10.17 5.39 -7.35
CA GLU A 49 -11.26 6.24 -7.84
C GLU A 49 -11.96 5.58 -9.03
N GLY A 50 -11.20 5.09 -10.01
CA GLY A 50 -11.75 4.41 -11.19
C GLY A 50 -12.53 3.13 -10.86
N ARG A 51 -12.23 2.51 -9.71
CA ARG A 51 -12.95 1.34 -9.17
C ARG A 51 -14.05 1.70 -8.18
N GLY A 52 -14.28 2.99 -7.91
CA GLY A 52 -15.30 3.45 -6.97
C GLY A 52 -15.06 3.06 -5.51
N LEU A 53 -13.83 2.70 -5.13
CA LEU A 53 -13.46 2.32 -3.76
C LEU A 53 -13.20 3.54 -2.86
N VAL A 54 -12.99 4.69 -3.47
CA VAL A 54 -12.77 5.97 -2.80
C VAL A 54 -13.48 7.06 -3.59
N ARG A 55 -13.81 8.16 -2.91
CA ARG A 55 -14.28 9.40 -3.55
C ARG A 55 -13.49 10.60 -3.06
N ARG A 56 -13.43 11.65 -3.89
CA ARG A 56 -12.84 12.93 -3.50
C ARG A 56 -13.84 13.79 -2.74
N VAL A 57 -13.36 14.40 -1.67
CA VAL A 57 -14.02 15.47 -0.92
C VAL A 57 -13.01 16.61 -0.81
N GLY A 58 -13.09 17.56 -1.75
CA GLY A 58 -12.04 18.56 -1.94
C GLY A 58 -10.72 17.91 -2.37
N VAL A 59 -9.64 18.21 -1.64
CA VAL A 59 -8.30 17.61 -1.86
C VAL A 59 -8.15 16.25 -1.16
N GLN A 60 -9.08 15.89 -0.29
CA GLN A 60 -9.02 14.66 0.48
C GLN A 60 -9.72 13.51 -0.25
N MET A 61 -9.30 12.30 0.10
CA MET A 61 -9.90 11.05 -0.32
C MET A 61 -10.54 10.36 0.88
N VAL A 62 -11.75 9.84 0.68
CA VAL A 62 -12.51 9.11 1.70
C VAL A 62 -12.98 7.77 1.13
N LEU A 63 -13.10 6.76 1.98
CA LEU A 63 -13.64 5.46 1.57
C LEU A 63 -15.11 5.62 1.16
N THR A 64 -15.48 4.86 0.13
CA THR A 64 -16.88 4.54 -0.15
C THR A 64 -17.27 3.26 0.60
N GLU A 65 -18.54 2.88 0.56
CA GLU A 65 -19.00 1.60 1.14
C GLU A 65 -18.25 0.39 0.54
N PRO A 66 -18.13 0.23 -0.80
CA PRO A 66 -17.30 -0.84 -1.38
C PRO A 66 -15.83 -0.76 -0.97
N GLY A 67 -15.31 0.45 -0.77
CA GLY A 67 -13.96 0.66 -0.27
C GLY A 67 -13.75 0.12 1.14
N ALA A 68 -14.70 0.35 2.04
CA ALA A 68 -14.65 -0.16 3.41
C ALA A 68 -14.66 -1.69 3.45
N GLU A 69 -15.53 -2.33 2.66
CA GLU A 69 -15.56 -3.79 2.50
C GLU A 69 -14.24 -4.33 1.95
N ALA A 70 -13.67 -3.67 0.94
CA ALA A 70 -12.40 -4.06 0.36
C ALA A 70 -11.27 -4.04 1.40
N VAL A 71 -11.27 -3.04 2.30
CA VAL A 71 -10.26 -2.98 3.37
C VAL A 71 -10.40 -4.14 4.35
N VAL A 72 -11.62 -4.54 4.72
CA VAL A 72 -11.82 -5.71 5.60
C VAL A 72 -11.24 -6.97 4.98
N LYS A 73 -11.53 -7.22 3.70
CA LYS A 73 -11.00 -8.38 2.96
C LYS A 73 -9.48 -8.32 2.83
N LEU A 74 -8.91 -7.14 2.60
CA LEU A 74 -7.45 -6.95 2.51
C LEU A 74 -6.74 -7.19 3.84
N ALA A 75 -7.34 -6.75 4.96
CA ALA A 75 -6.80 -7.01 6.29
C ALA A 75 -6.81 -8.51 6.60
N GLN A 76 -7.94 -9.19 6.38
CA GLN A 76 -8.06 -10.63 6.59
C GLN A 76 -7.05 -11.43 5.76
N ALA A 77 -6.97 -11.18 4.45
CA ALA A 77 -6.04 -11.90 3.59
C ALA A 77 -4.57 -11.69 3.99
N ARG A 78 -4.27 -10.54 4.61
CA ARG A 78 -2.94 -10.23 5.13
C ARG A 78 -2.65 -10.97 6.44
N GLU A 79 -3.62 -11.05 7.34
CA GLU A 79 -3.54 -11.88 8.53
C GLU A 79 -3.36 -13.36 8.16
N ASP A 80 -4.14 -13.88 7.20
CA ASP A 80 -4.03 -15.25 6.73
C ASP A 80 -2.63 -15.53 6.15
N SER A 81 -2.09 -14.59 5.38
CA SER A 81 -0.74 -14.71 4.81
C SER A 81 0.36 -14.67 5.88
N LEU A 82 0.16 -13.89 6.96
CA LEU A 82 1.07 -13.87 8.09
C LEU A 82 0.98 -15.16 8.90
N ALA A 83 -0.24 -15.68 9.11
CA ALA A 83 -0.45 -16.97 9.76
C ALA A 83 0.22 -18.12 8.99
N GLU A 84 0.08 -18.15 7.65
CA GLU A 84 0.79 -19.11 6.79
C GLU A 84 2.31 -19.03 6.96
N LEU A 85 2.88 -17.81 6.99
CA LEU A 85 4.31 -17.60 7.17
C LEU A 85 4.81 -18.00 8.56
N LEU A 86 4.00 -17.80 9.58
CA LEU A 86 4.34 -18.10 10.97
C LEU A 86 4.11 -19.58 11.33
N GLY A 87 3.28 -20.29 10.57
CA GLY A 87 3.01 -21.72 10.76
C GLY A 87 2.57 -22.02 12.19
N ASP A 88 3.24 -23.00 12.82
CA ASP A 88 2.91 -23.47 14.16
C ASP A 88 3.09 -22.42 15.27
N TRP A 89 3.67 -21.25 14.98
CA TRP A 89 3.86 -20.15 15.94
C TRP A 89 2.61 -19.26 16.08
N TRP A 90 1.57 -19.50 15.27
CA TRP A 90 0.29 -18.78 15.28
C TRP A 90 -0.88 -19.71 15.68
N GLY A 91 -1.69 -19.34 16.68
CA GLY A 91 -2.84 -20.14 17.12
C GLY A 91 -3.31 -19.87 18.57
N PRO A 92 -4.49 -20.37 18.97
CA PRO A 92 -5.11 -20.09 20.27
C PRO A 92 -4.34 -20.66 21.48
N ASP A 93 -3.50 -21.69 21.28
CA ASP A 93 -2.70 -22.33 22.33
C ASP A 93 -1.28 -21.75 22.48
N ARG A 94 -0.96 -20.68 21.74
CA ARG A 94 0.37 -20.03 21.73
C ARG A 94 0.29 -18.66 22.43
N PRO A 95 1.42 -18.08 22.87
CA PRO A 95 1.42 -16.78 23.55
C PRO A 95 0.76 -15.72 22.66
N THR A 96 -0.41 -15.23 23.10
CA THR A 96 -1.23 -14.21 22.42
C THR A 96 -0.47 -12.91 22.17
N ASP A 97 0.67 -12.75 22.84
CA ASP A 97 1.61 -11.64 22.70
C ASP A 97 2.14 -11.51 21.26
N LEU A 98 2.34 -12.60 20.51
CA LEU A 98 2.74 -12.52 19.10
C LEU A 98 1.65 -11.93 18.20
N VAL A 99 0.37 -12.19 18.49
CA VAL A 99 -0.76 -11.58 17.77
C VAL A 99 -0.78 -10.09 18.04
N ALA A 100 -0.63 -9.69 19.32
CA ALA A 100 -0.56 -8.28 19.70
C ALA A 100 0.65 -7.57 19.09
N LEU A 101 1.84 -8.18 19.14
CA LEU A 101 3.08 -7.66 18.53
C LEU A 101 2.97 -7.58 17.01
N VAL A 102 2.37 -8.57 16.34
CA VAL A 102 2.17 -8.55 14.89
C VAL A 102 1.08 -7.56 14.50
N SER A 103 0.04 -7.35 15.31
CA SER A 103 -0.94 -6.28 15.11
C SER A 103 -0.33 -4.90 15.33
N GLU A 104 0.51 -4.72 16.35
CA GLU A 104 1.25 -3.48 16.62
C GLU A 104 2.26 -3.21 15.50
N LEU A 105 3.09 -4.20 15.15
CA LEU A 105 3.99 -4.14 14.00
C LEU A 105 3.20 -3.90 12.73
N THR A 106 2.10 -4.58 12.44
CA THR A 106 1.35 -4.37 11.20
C THR A 106 0.62 -3.04 11.20
N ALA A 107 0.18 -2.51 12.33
CA ALA A 107 -0.36 -1.16 12.44
C ALA A 107 0.72 -0.11 12.19
N GLU A 108 1.92 -0.29 12.75
CA GLU A 108 3.08 0.57 12.55
C GLU A 108 3.73 0.39 11.16
N THR A 109 3.65 -0.82 10.60
CA THR A 109 4.33 -1.25 9.37
C THR A 109 3.45 -1.16 8.14
N SER A 110 2.12 -1.15 8.29
CA SER A 110 1.16 -0.66 7.29
C SER A 110 1.31 0.87 7.17
N GLY A 111 2.44 1.28 6.58
CA GLY A 111 2.99 2.61 6.74
C GLY A 111 4.52 2.71 6.82
N SER A 112 5.22 1.62 7.12
CA SER A 112 6.67 1.62 7.30
C SER A 112 7.42 1.55 5.98
N SER A 113 8.55 2.25 5.94
CA SER A 113 9.54 2.25 4.87
C SER A 113 9.99 0.88 4.37
N LYS A 114 9.75 -0.24 5.08
CA LYS A 114 10.17 -1.58 4.64
C LYS A 114 9.16 -2.30 3.76
N GLU A 115 7.92 -1.83 3.68
CA GLU A 115 6.83 -2.47 2.94
C GLU A 115 6.63 -1.89 1.52
N ARG A 116 7.72 -1.39 0.94
CA ARG A 116 7.75 -0.64 -0.32
C ARG A 116 7.18 -1.47 -1.47
N PRO A 117 6.21 -0.95 -2.24
CA PRO A 117 6.02 -1.37 -3.62
C PRO A 117 7.34 -1.12 -4.37
N HIS A 118 8.01 -2.19 -4.79
CA HIS A 118 9.16 -2.05 -5.68
C HIS A 118 8.67 -1.54 -7.04
N SER A 119 8.92 -0.27 -7.36
CA SER A 119 8.86 0.18 -8.75
C SER A 119 10.10 -0.34 -9.48
N PRO A 120 9.98 -0.88 -10.71
CA PRO A 120 11.15 -1.10 -11.54
C PRO A 120 11.86 0.24 -11.76
N GLU A 121 13.20 0.25 -11.65
CA GLU A 121 13.98 1.44 -11.96
C GLU A 121 13.62 1.93 -13.36
N PRO A 122 13.31 3.23 -13.56
CA PRO A 122 13.07 3.75 -14.89
C PRO A 122 14.31 3.51 -15.75
N LYS A 123 14.10 2.94 -16.94
CA LYS A 123 15.16 2.69 -17.91
C LYS A 123 15.89 4.01 -18.17
N ARG A 124 17.21 4.01 -17.96
CA ARG A 124 18.04 5.20 -18.19
C ARG A 124 18.04 5.51 -19.70
N ASP A 125 17.34 6.56 -20.10
CA ASP A 125 17.26 7.02 -21.50
C ASP A 125 18.47 7.85 -21.95
N HIS A 126 19.52 7.95 -21.13
CA HIS A 126 20.72 8.72 -21.44
C HIS A 126 21.91 7.82 -21.76
N ALA A 127 21.85 7.14 -22.92
CA ALA A 127 23.08 6.86 -23.65
C ALA A 127 23.43 8.13 -24.43
N ALA A 128 24.16 9.05 -23.80
CA ALA A 128 24.71 10.22 -24.47
C ALA A 128 25.56 9.73 -25.66
N ARG A 129 25.07 9.97 -26.88
CA ARG A 129 25.79 9.67 -28.11
C ARG A 129 27.00 10.60 -28.16
N HIS A 130 28.17 10.10 -27.81
CA HIS A 130 29.42 10.84 -27.91
C HIS A 130 29.69 11.15 -29.39
N PRO A 131 29.80 12.42 -29.82
CA PRO A 131 30.31 12.72 -31.15
C PRO A 131 31.82 12.44 -31.15
N ARG A 132 32.27 11.52 -32.01
CA ARG A 132 33.69 11.35 -32.30
C ARG A 132 34.18 12.60 -33.03
N ARG A 133 35.10 13.34 -32.40
CA ARG A 133 35.99 14.30 -33.08
C ARG A 133 37.27 13.59 -33.49
N ALA A 134 37.66 13.75 -34.75
CA ALA A 134 39.03 13.75 -35.29
C ALA A 134 38.86 14.10 -36.78
N GLU A 135 39.26 15.31 -37.19
CA GLU A 135 40.51 15.61 -37.91
C GLU A 135 40.45 15.26 -39.40
#